data_AF-A0AAP3ED98-F1
#
_entry.id   AF-A0AAP3ED98-F1
#
_cell.length_a   1.000
_cell.length_b   1.000
_cell.length_c   1.000
_cell.angle_alpha   90.00
_cell.angle_beta   90.00
_cell.angle_gamma   90.00
#
_symmetry.space_group_name_H-M   'P 1'
#
loop_
_entity.id
_entity.type
_entity.pdbx_description
1 polymer ?
#
loop_
_entity_poly.entity_id
_entity_poly.type
_entity_poly.pdbx_seq_one_letter_code
_entity_poly.pdbx_strand_id
1 'polypeptide(L)'
;MIKLKNLLEAIKAEHQITTQNELVALLSQNELLIQQIQTADAQYWVNFAKNTFDGWYCIRTPMLSTFHVYYQERGQNCWGEDVFTEQSEAIAAVIFMSGIWDQVP
;
A
#
# COMPACT_ATOMS: atom_id res chain seq x y z
N MET A 1 -17.78 -0.85 2.57
CA MET A 1 -16.30 -1.03 2.52
C MET A 1 -15.70 0.27 3.00
N ILE A 2 -14.75 0.25 3.95
CA ILE A 2 -14.07 1.47 4.39
C ILE A 2 -13.17 1.97 3.25
N LYS A 3 -13.13 3.29 3.03
CA LYS A 3 -12.19 3.86 2.06
C LYS A 3 -10.78 3.80 2.63
N LEU A 4 -9.80 3.43 1.81
CA LEU A 4 -8.40 3.39 2.22
C LEU A 4 -7.96 4.74 2.80
N LYS A 5 -8.36 5.84 2.15
CA LYS A 5 -8.07 7.19 2.63
C LYS A 5 -8.54 7.43 4.07
N ASN A 6 -9.78 7.05 4.39
CA ASN A 6 -10.34 7.23 5.73
C ASN A 6 -9.63 6.34 6.77
N LEU A 7 -9.22 5.14 6.37
CA LEU A 7 -8.44 4.24 7.23
C LEU A 7 -7.06 4.84 7.53
N LEU A 8 -6.38 5.38 6.52
CA LEU A 8 -5.07 6.00 6.67
C LEU A 8 -5.13 7.28 7.53
N GLU A 9 -6.17 8.09 7.37
CA GLU A 9 -6.41 9.25 8.24
C GLU A 9 -6.56 8.85 9.72
N ALA A 10 -7.34 7.79 9.99
CA ALA A 10 -7.49 7.26 11.35
C ALA A 10 -6.16 6.75 11.92
N ILE A 11 -5.40 5.97 11.14
CA ILE A 11 -4.07 5.47 11.53
C ILE A 11 -3.12 6.62 11.85
N LYS A 12 -3.09 7.64 10.99
CA LYS A 12 -2.21 8.80 11.13
C LYS A 12 -2.56 9.60 12.39
N ALA A 13 -3.84 9.82 12.66
CA ALA A 13 -4.30 10.53 13.86
C ALA A 13 -4.08 9.72 15.15
N GLU A 14 -4.36 8.42 15.15
CA GLU A 14 -4.26 7.56 16.33
C GLU A 14 -2.81 7.32 16.75
N HIS A 15 -1.92 7.07 15.78
CA HIS A 15 -0.53 6.70 16.03
C HIS A 15 0.47 7.83 15.81
N GLN A 16 0.03 9.01 15.38
CA GLN A 16 0.90 10.17 15.09
C GLN A 16 2.03 9.85 14.09
N ILE A 17 1.74 8.99 13.11
CA ILE A 17 2.72 8.53 12.12
C ILE A 17 2.99 9.63 11.10
N THR A 18 4.26 9.92 10.84
CA THR A 18 4.68 10.95 9.88
C THR A 18 5.57 10.39 8.77
N THR A 19 6.20 9.23 8.99
CA THR A 19 7.16 8.64 8.07
C THR A 19 6.77 7.23 7.63
N GLN A 20 7.33 6.80 6.49
CA GLN A 20 7.14 5.43 5.99
C GLN A 20 7.64 4.40 7.00
N ASN A 21 8.78 4.63 7.65
CA ASN A 21 9.35 3.68 8.62
C ASN A 21 8.48 3.49 9.86
N GLU A 22 7.82 4.55 10.34
CA GLU A 22 6.85 4.45 11.44
C GLU A 22 5.63 3.62 11.03
N LEU A 23 5.14 3.79 9.80
CA LEU A 23 4.07 2.96 9.26
C LEU A 23 4.51 1.49 9.13
N VAL A 24 5.73 1.22 8.66
CA VAL A 24 6.30 -0.14 8.62
C VAL A 24 6.31 -0.76 10.01
N ALA A 25 6.79 -0.03 11.01
CA ALA A 25 6.86 -0.51 12.39
C ALA A 25 5.47 -0.89 12.93
N LEU A 26 4.45 -0.06 12.69
CA LEU A 26 3.07 -0.36 13.07
C LEU A 26 2.55 -1.61 12.36
N LEU A 27 2.70 -1.68 11.03
CA LEU A 27 2.18 -2.79 10.24
C LEU A 27 2.85 -4.11 10.56
N SER A 28 4.15 -4.11 10.87
CA SER A 28 4.92 -5.31 11.25
C SER A 28 4.39 -5.99 12.51
N GLN A 29 3.64 -5.28 13.34
CA GLN A 29 3.08 -5.78 14.60
C GLN A 29 1.56 -6.00 14.53
N ASN A 30 0.92 -5.68 13.40
CA ASN A 30 -0.53 -5.65 13.31
C ASN A 30 -1.04 -6.26 11.98
N GLU A 31 -1.10 -7.59 11.95
CA GLU A 31 -1.61 -8.35 10.80
C GLU A 31 -3.07 -8.00 10.45
N LEU A 32 -3.89 -7.66 11.45
CA LEU A 32 -5.28 -7.24 11.22
C LEU A 32 -5.33 -5.94 10.43
N LEU A 33 -4.47 -4.98 10.76
CA LEU A 33 -4.39 -3.70 10.05
C LEU A 33 -3.93 -3.88 8.61
N ILE A 34 -2.97 -4.78 8.37
CA ILE A 34 -2.56 -5.19 7.02
C ILE A 34 -3.77 -5.70 6.23
N GLN A 35 -4.57 -6.61 6.80
CA GLN A 35 -5.77 -7.13 6.14
C GLN A 35 -6.81 -6.04 5.87
N GLN A 36 -7.00 -5.11 6.81
CA GLN A 36 -7.90 -3.96 6.63
C GLN A 36 -7.44 -3.06 5.48
N ILE A 37 -6.14 -2.77 5.39
CA ILE A 37 -5.57 -1.97 4.29
C ILE A 37 -5.76 -2.68 2.95
N GLN A 38 -5.46 -3.98 2.88
CA GLN A 38 -5.57 -4.75 1.64
C GLN A 38 -7.00 -4.91 1.12
N THR A 39 -7.99 -4.83 2.01
CA THR A 39 -9.41 -4.95 1.69
C THR A 39 -10.15 -3.61 1.63
N ALA A 40 -9.48 -2.50 1.94
CA ALA A 40 -10.06 -1.16 1.87
C ALA A 40 -10.29 -0.72 0.42
N ASP A 41 -11.34 0.06 0.20
CA ASP A 41 -11.63 0.66 -1.10
C ASP A 41 -10.64 1.79 -1.37
N ALA A 42 -9.64 1.51 -2.20
CA ALA A 42 -8.64 2.47 -2.63
C ALA A 42 -9.06 3.29 -3.87
N GLN A 43 -10.29 3.15 -4.36
CA GLN A 43 -10.82 3.86 -5.53
C GLN A 43 -9.87 3.78 -6.75
N TYR A 44 -9.25 2.61 -6.95
CA TYR A 44 -8.30 2.31 -8.03
C TYR A 44 -6.93 3.00 -7.93
N TRP A 45 -6.64 3.70 -6.84
CA TRP A 45 -5.37 4.39 -6.63
C TRP A 45 -4.23 3.44 -6.22
N VAL A 46 -4.50 2.56 -5.26
CA VAL A 46 -3.60 1.51 -4.75
C VAL A 46 -4.29 0.16 -4.89
N ASN A 47 -3.57 -0.84 -5.40
CA ASN A 47 -4.14 -2.13 -5.74
C ASN A 47 -3.28 -3.28 -5.21
N PHE A 48 -3.89 -4.21 -4.49
CA PHE A 48 -3.22 -5.42 -3.98
C PHE A 48 -3.49 -6.67 -4.82
N ALA A 49 -4.23 -6.49 -5.92
CA ALA A 49 -4.49 -7.49 -6.95
C ALA A 49 -4.55 -6.78 -8.32
N LYS A 50 -4.17 -7.47 -9.38
CA LYS A 50 -4.12 -6.91 -10.75
C LYS A 50 -5.52 -6.90 -11.39
N ASN A 51 -6.36 -5.95 -10.95
CA ASN A 51 -7.77 -5.87 -11.36
C ASN A 51 -8.09 -4.65 -12.23
N THR A 52 -7.12 -3.74 -12.42
CA THR A 52 -7.28 -2.51 -13.21
C THR A 52 -6.15 -2.37 -14.23
N PHE A 53 -6.30 -1.41 -15.15
CA PHE A 53 -5.25 -1.06 -16.10
C PHE A 53 -4.32 0.04 -15.58
N ASP A 54 -4.77 0.83 -14.61
CA ASP A 54 -4.06 1.98 -14.07
C ASP A 54 -4.03 1.94 -12.54
N GLY A 55 -2.91 2.39 -11.96
CA GLY A 55 -2.77 2.60 -10.52
C GLY A 55 -1.42 2.13 -9.97
N TRP A 56 -1.21 2.39 -8.69
CA TRP A 56 -0.12 1.80 -7.93
C TRP A 56 -0.49 0.39 -7.48
N TYR A 57 0.48 -0.50 -7.51
CA TYR A 57 0.31 -1.90 -7.18
C TYR A 57 1.28 -2.32 -6.08
N CYS A 58 0.82 -3.22 -5.23
CA CYS A 58 1.65 -4.02 -4.32
C CYS A 58 1.21 -5.48 -4.46
N ILE A 59 1.89 -6.23 -5.32
CA ILE A 59 1.52 -7.61 -5.66
C ILE A 59 2.49 -8.59 -5.01
N ARG A 60 1.95 -9.59 -4.32
CA ARG A 60 2.73 -10.73 -3.83
C ARG A 60 3.01 -11.70 -4.98
N THR A 61 4.27 -12.02 -5.20
CA THR A 61 4.69 -13.05 -6.17
C THR A 61 4.70 -14.42 -5.47
N PRO A 62 3.79 -15.35 -5.83
CA PRO A 62 3.61 -16.61 -5.08
C PRO A 62 4.85 -17.50 -5.02
N MET A 63 5.72 -17.45 -6.04
CA MET A 63 6.88 -18.34 -6.14
C MET A 63 8.10 -17.86 -5.34
N LEU A 64 8.21 -16.55 -5.07
CA LEU A 64 9.40 -15.95 -4.47
C LEU A 64 9.16 -15.43 -3.05
N SER A 65 7.91 -15.46 -2.56
CA SER A 65 7.50 -14.81 -1.31
C SER A 65 7.88 -13.32 -1.25
N THR A 66 8.11 -12.68 -2.39
CA THR A 66 8.40 -11.26 -2.51
C THR A 66 7.15 -10.47 -2.83
N PHE A 67 7.21 -9.16 -2.57
CA PHE A 67 6.18 -8.19 -2.90
C PHE A 67 6.77 -7.19 -3.89
N HIS A 68 6.10 -7.01 -5.02
CA HIS A 68 6.48 -6.05 -6.05
C HIS A 68 5.59 -4.83 -5.91
N VAL A 69 6.21 -3.68 -5.67
CA VAL A 69 5.56 -2.39 -5.74
C VAL A 69 5.89 -1.81 -7.11
N TYR A 70 4.89 -1.27 -7.82
CA TYR A 70 5.09 -0.61 -9.12
C TYR A 70 3.88 0.22 -9.49
N TYR A 71 4.06 1.17 -10.41
CA TYR A 71 2.96 1.87 -11.07
C TYR A 71 2.73 1.31 -12.47
N GLN A 72 1.46 1.11 -12.80
CA GLN A 72 1.03 0.69 -14.13
C GLN A 72 0.14 1.79 -14.74
N GLU A 73 0.35 2.04 -16.02
CA GLU A 73 -0.54 2.87 -16.84
C GLU A 73 -0.92 2.08 -18.09
N ARG A 74 -2.21 2.00 -18.41
CA ARG A 74 -2.78 1.31 -19.57
C ARG A 74 -2.32 -0.15 -19.71
N GLY A 75 -2.17 -0.84 -18.58
CA GLY A 75 -1.75 -2.24 -18.57
C GLY A 75 -0.22 -2.47 -18.64
N GLN A 76 0.57 -1.41 -18.78
CA GLN A 76 2.03 -1.50 -18.87
C GLN A 76 2.70 -0.98 -17.61
N ASN A 77 3.67 -1.75 -17.09
CA ASN A 77 4.51 -1.31 -15.99
C ASN A 77 5.39 -0.17 -16.51
N CYS A 78 5.21 1.03 -15.95
CA CYS A 78 5.90 2.21 -16.43
C CYS A 78 6.88 2.77 -15.40
N TRP A 79 6.71 2.49 -14.10
CA TRP A 79 7.56 3.04 -13.04
C TRP A 79 7.76 2.12 -11.83
N GLY A 80 8.95 2.22 -11.23
CA GLY A 80 9.25 1.88 -9.84
C GLY A 80 9.04 0.42 -9.47
N GLU A 81 9.67 -0.53 -10.17
CA GLU A 81 9.65 -1.95 -9.74
C GLU A 81 10.59 -2.15 -8.54
N ASP A 82 10.08 -1.83 -7.35
CA ASP A 82 10.75 -2.13 -6.10
C ASP A 82 10.29 -3.49 -5.57
N VAL A 83 11.24 -4.28 -5.09
CA VAL A 83 10.99 -5.65 -4.61
C VAL A 83 11.31 -5.72 -3.12
N PHE A 84 10.32 -6.12 -2.33
CA PHE A 84 10.41 -6.25 -0.88
C PHE A 84 10.25 -7.70 -0.47
N THR A 85 10.93 -8.09 0.60
CA THR A 85 10.73 -9.40 1.25
C THR A 85 9.65 -9.33 2.33
N GLU A 86 9.45 -8.16 2.93
CA GLU A 86 8.49 -7.93 4.01
C GLU A 86 7.20 -7.28 3.51
N GLN A 87 6.06 -7.81 3.95
CA GLN A 87 4.75 -7.31 3.54
C GLN A 87 4.50 -5.89 4.06
N SER A 88 4.89 -5.60 5.30
CA SER A 88 4.74 -4.29 5.94
C SER A 88 5.49 -3.20 5.18
N GLU A 89 6.72 -3.50 4.73
CA GLU A 89 7.54 -2.60 3.92
C GLU A 89 6.89 -2.31 2.57
N ALA A 90 6.45 -3.36 1.86
CA ALA A 90 5.80 -3.19 0.55
C ALA A 90 4.51 -2.37 0.62
N ILE A 91 3.68 -2.63 1.64
CA ILE A 91 2.43 -1.89 1.85
C ILE A 91 2.71 -0.44 2.20
N ALA A 92 3.66 -0.16 3.09
CA ALA A 92 4.02 1.21 3.43
C ALA A 92 4.59 1.95 2.21
N ALA A 93 5.48 1.30 1.44
CA ALA A 93 6.05 1.86 0.23
C ALA A 93 4.99 2.24 -0.81
N VAL A 94 4.04 1.34 -1.14
CA VAL A 94 3.00 1.64 -2.13
C VAL A 94 2.07 2.78 -1.66
N ILE A 95 1.79 2.87 -0.36
CA ILE A 95 1.00 3.96 0.22
C ILE A 95 1.72 5.29 0.04
N PHE A 96 3.01 5.38 0.37
CA PHE A 96 3.80 6.60 0.24
C PHE A 96 4.04 6.98 -1.23
N MET A 97 4.46 6.03 -2.07
CA MET A 97 4.72 6.26 -3.49
C MET A 97 3.48 6.70 -4.27
N SER A 98 2.31 6.21 -3.87
CA SER A 98 1.05 6.66 -4.47
C SER A 98 0.69 8.10 -4.12
N GLY A 99 1.32 8.70 -3.11
CA GLY A 99 0.97 10.03 -2.61
C GLY A 99 -0.37 10.08 -1.89
N ILE A 100 -1.05 8.94 -1.65
CA ILE A 100 -2.30 8.93 -0.88
C ILE A 100 -2.07 9.33 0.58
N TRP A 101 -0.87 9.06 1.11
CA TRP A 101 -0.47 9.45 2.46
C TRP A 101 -0.43 10.97 2.67
N ASP A 102 0.01 11.71 1.66
CA ASP A 102 0.08 13.18 1.74
C ASP A 102 -1.29 13.85 1.56
N GLN A 103 -2.28 13.10 1.08
CA GLN A 103 -3.65 13.58 0.87
C GLN A 103 -4.54 13.42 2.10
N VAL A 104 -4.08 12.70 3.14
CA VAL A 104 -4.79 12.60 4.42
C VAL A 104 -4.28 13.67 5.38
N PRO A 105 -5.18 14.38 6.09
CA PRO A 105 -4.81 15.36 7.12
C PRO A 105 -3.83 14.82 8.15
#